data_AF-A0A924CT85-F1
#
_entry.id   AF-A0A924CT85-F1
#
_cell.length_a   1.000
_cell.length_b   1.000
_cell.length_c   1.000
_cell.angle_alpha   90.00
_cell.angle_beta   90.00
_cell.angle_gamma   90.00
#
_symmetry.space_group_name_H-M   'P 1'
#
loop_
_entity.id
_entity.type
_entity.pdbx_description
1 polymer ?
#
loop_
_entity_poly.entity_id
_entity_poly.type
_entity_poly.pdbx_seq_one_letter_code
_entity_poly.pdbx_strand_id
1 'polypeptide(L)' 'MRTDLIEDALVMAMALRGDRPAHIIFHSDRGTQYASAQITTFAIKNGITRPMGLTGICWDCETINPSGQVAA' A
#
# COMPACT_ATOMS: atom_id res chain seq x y z
N MET A 1 17.48 1.27 -2.55
CA MET A 1 16.52 0.38 -1.87
C MET A 1 15.92 -0.57 -2.89
N ARG A 2 15.81 -1.85 -2.56
CA ARG A 2 15.35 -2.90 -3.47
C ARG A 2 13.84 -3.14 -3.31
N THR A 3 13.19 -3.46 -4.42
CA THR A 3 11.72 -3.64 -4.48
C THR A 3 11.25 -4.97 -3.89
N ASP A 4 12.11 -5.99 -3.91
CA ASP A 4 11.92 -7.31 -3.27
C ASP A 4 11.50 -7.19 -1.79
N LEU A 5 12.15 -6.32 -1.01
CA LEU A 5 11.84 -6.10 0.40
C LEU A 5 10.41 -5.61 0.63
N ILE A 6 9.86 -4.82 -0.29
CA ILE A 6 8.49 -4.31 -0.19
C ILE A 6 7.50 -5.43 -0.51
N GLU A 7 7.79 -6.25 -1.52
CA GLU A 7 6.97 -7.40 -1.87
C GLU A 7 6.94 -8.43 -0.73
N ASP A 8 8.10 -8.75 -0.15
CA ASP A 8 8.20 -9.66 1.00
C ASP A 8 7.39 -9.14 2.20
N ALA A 9 7.47 -7.83 2.48
CA ALA A 9 6.68 -7.20 3.53
C ALA A 9 5.16 -7.31 3.27
N LEU A 10 4.72 -7.13 2.02
CA LEU A 10 3.32 -7.30 1.65
C LEU A 10 2.87 -8.76 1.79
N VAL A 11 3.71 -9.72 1.40
CA VAL A 11 3.43 -11.16 1.59
C VAL A 11 3.26 -11.49 3.08
N MET A 12 4.18 -11.02 3.93
CA MET A 12 4.07 -11.21 5.37
C MET A 12 2.81 -10.57 5.95
N ALA A 13 2.48 -9.34 5.53
CA ALA A 13 1.29 -8.64 5.97
C ALA A 13 0.01 -9.40 5.60
N MET A 14 -0.06 -9.94 4.37
CA MET A 14 -1.21 -10.76 3.94
C MET A 14 -1.33 -12.05 4.74
N ALA A 15 -0.21 -12.72 5.04
CA ALA A 15 -0.20 -13.95 5.82
C ALA A 15 -0.63 -13.73 7.28
N LEU A 16 -0.23 -12.61 7.88
CA LEU A 16 -0.48 -12.31 9.30
C LEU A 16 -1.86 -11.69 9.57
N ARG A 17 -2.52 -11.12 8.56
CA ARG A 17 -3.80 -10.40 8.73
C ARG A 17 -4.97 -11.31 9.15
N GLY A 18 -4.88 -12.61 8.92
CA GLY A 18 -5.99 -13.54 9.15
C GLY A 18 -7.05 -13.42 8.04
N ASP A 19 -8.30 -13.13 8.40
CA ASP A 19 -9.40 -13.02 7.44
C ASP A 19 -9.17 -11.90 6.43
N ARG A 20 -9.16 -12.29 5.15
CA ARG A 20 -8.88 -11.38 4.04
C ARG A 20 -10.14 -10.60 3.66
N PRO A 21 -10.13 -9.26 3.74
CA PRO A 21 -11.26 -8.45 3.34
C PRO A 21 -11.39 -8.48 1.81
N ALA A 22 -12.62 -8.30 1.31
CA ALA A 22 -12.89 -8.31 -0.12
C ALA A 22 -12.10 -7.23 -0.89
N HIS A 23 -11.78 -6.12 -0.22
CA HIS A 23 -11.02 -5.01 -0.78
C HIS A 23 -9.85 -4.67 0.15
N ILE A 24 -8.65 -4.61 -0.41
CA ILE A 24 -7.43 -4.19 0.29
C ILE A 24 -6.91 -2.94 -0.40
N ILE A 25 -6.67 -1.90 0.38
CA ILE A 25 -6.05 -0.67 -0.09
C ILE A 25 -4.64 -0.61 0.49
N PHE A 26 -3.64 -0.52 -0.38
CA PHE A 26 -2.24 -0.32 0.01
C PHE A 26 -1.85 1.12 -0.31
N HIS A 27 -1.88 1.93 0.74
CA HIS A 27 -1.42 3.31 0.76
C HIS A 27 0.10 3.35 0.84
N SER A 28 0.75 4.00 -0.12
CA SER A 28 2.19 4.20 -0.15
C SER A 28 2.51 5.56 -0.75
N ASP A 29 3.73 6.04 -0.49
CA ASP A 29 4.23 7.17 -1.24
C ASP A 29 4.39 6.81 -2.73
N ARG A 30 4.65 7.83 -3.55
CA ARG A 30 4.92 7.67 -4.98
C ARG A 30 6.39 7.32 -5.25
N GLY A 31 7.09 6.74 -4.27
CA GLY A 31 8.50 6.40 -4.36
C GLY A 31 8.77 5.35 -5.45
N THR A 32 9.97 5.40 -6.04
CA THR A 32 10.37 4.56 -7.18
C THR A 32 10.13 3.07 -6.95
N GLN A 33 10.31 2.57 -5.72
CA GLN A 33 10.11 1.16 -5.41
C GLN A 33 8.61 0.80 -5.34
N TYR A 34 7.79 1.64 -4.72
CA TYR A 34 6.34 1.43 -4.64
C TYR A 34 5.65 1.65 -5.99
N ALA A 35 6.13 2.58 -6.81
CA ALA A 35 5.64 2.80 -8.17
C ALA A 35 6.17 1.79 -9.21
N SER A 36 7.01 0.83 -8.80
CA SER A 36 7.64 -0.12 -9.71
C SER A 36 6.65 -1.06 -10.42
N ALA A 37 7.07 -1.60 -11.57
CA ALA A 37 6.30 -2.59 -12.31
C ALA A 37 6.10 -3.89 -11.51
N GLN A 38 7.07 -4.27 -10.68
CA GLN A 38 6.99 -5.45 -9.81
C GLN A 38 5.86 -5.31 -8.79
N ILE A 39 5.82 -4.23 -8.01
CA ILE A 39 4.75 -3.99 -7.03
C ILE A 39 3.39 -3.80 -7.70
N THR A 40 3.37 -3.17 -8.88
CA THR A 40 2.14 -3.03 -9.66
C THR A 40 1.58 -4.39 -10.08
N THR A 41 2.44 -5.29 -10.58
CA THR A 41 2.05 -6.65 -10.97
C THR A 41 1.58 -7.46 -9.77
N PHE A 42 2.31 -7.37 -8.66
CA PHE A 42 1.94 -8.04 -7.41
C PHE A 42 0.57 -7.58 -6.90
N ALA A 43 0.30 -6.27 -6.91
CA ALA A 43 -0.95 -5.71 -6.43
C ALA A 43 -2.16 -6.17 -7.27
N ILE A 44 -2.01 -6.18 -8.61
CA ILE A 44 -3.05 -6.69 -9.52
C ILE A 44 -3.36 -8.16 -9.23
N LYS A 45 -2.33 -9.01 -9.12
CA LYS A 45 -2.48 -10.45 -8.83
C LYS A 45 -3.20 -10.72 -7.51
N ASN A 46 -2.98 -9.86 -6.52
CA ASN A 46 -3.55 -10.03 -5.18
C ASN A 46 -4.83 -9.19 -4.95
N GLY A 47 -5.36 -8.50 -5.96
CA GLY A 47 -6.56 -7.67 -5.82
C GLY A 47 -6.39 -6.50 -4.84
N ILE A 48 -5.19 -5.92 -4.79
CA ILE A 48 -4.84 -4.78 -3.95
C ILE A 48 -4.98 -3.50 -4.76
N THR A 49 -5.80 -2.57 -4.26
CA THR A 49 -5.91 -1.22 -4.82
C THR A 49 -4.79 -0.35 -4.27
N ARG A 50 -4.12 0.40 -5.15
CA ARG A 50 -3.02 1.30 -4.77
C ARG A 50 -3.32 2.72 -5.22
N PRO A 51 -4.11 3.49 -4.46
CA PRO A 51 -4.27 4.91 -4.74
C PRO A 51 -2.90 5.57 -4.57
N MET A 52 -2.47 6.28 -5.60
CA MET A 52 -1.29 7.14 -5.54
C MET A 52 -1.75 8.56 -5.88
N GLY A 53 -1.82 9.41 -4.87
CA GLY A 53 -2.26 10.79 -4.94
C GLY A 53 -1.32 11.66 -5.76
N LEU A 54 -1.70 12.92 -5.92
CA LEU A 54 -0.88 13.88 -6.68
C LEU A 54 0.52 14.00 -6.06
N THR A 55 1.53 14.15 -6.91
CA THR A 55 2.90 14.39 -6.47
C THR A 55 2.96 15.64 -5.59
N GLY A 56 3.56 15.52 -4.40
CA GLY A 56 3.69 16.62 -3.43
C GLY A 56 2.57 16.72 -2.40
N ILE A 57 1.64 15.76 -2.37
CA ILE A 57 0.57 15.66 -1.37
C ILE A 57 0.77 14.39 -0.53
N CYS A 58 0.82 14.53 0.80
CA CYS A 58 1.12 13.42 1.72
C CYS A 58 -0.10 12.74 2.35
N TRP A 59 -1.32 13.25 2.11
CA TRP A 59 -2.56 12.72 2.72
C TRP A 59 -2.74 11.21 2.48
N ASP A 60 -2.27 10.71 1.34
CA ASP A 60 -2.36 9.30 0.96
C ASP A 60 -1.45 8.36 1.75
N CYS A 61 -0.53 8.89 2.56
CA CYS A 61 0.39 8.13 3.40
C CYS A 61 0.08 8.26 4.91
N GLU A 62 -0.96 9.02 5.24
CA GLU A 62 -1.26 9.36 6.62
C GLU A 62 -2.25 8.38 7.23
N THR A 63 -2.08 8.11 8.53
CA THR A 63 -3.03 7.26 9.24
C THR A 63 -4.28 8.08 9.53
N ILE A 64 -5.38 7.75 8.85
CA ILE A 64 -6.69 8.34 9.15
C ILE A 64 -7.36 7.47 10.21
N ASN A 65 -7.77 8.09 11.32
CA ASN A 65 -8.52 7.41 12.35
C ASN A 65 -9.96 7.08 11.90
N PRO A 66 -10.72 6.26 12.62
CA PRO A 66 -12.09 5.90 12.24
C PRO A 66 -13.05 7.10 12.08
N SER A 67 -12.73 8.26 12.67
CA SER A 67 -13.48 9.51 12.51
C SER A 67 -13.10 10.33 11.28
N GLY A 68 -12.22 9.83 10.40
CA GLY A 68 -11.80 10.53 9.18
C GLY A 68 -10.79 11.64 9.41
N GLN A 69 -10.22 11.72 10.62
CA GLN A 69 -9.21 12.71 10.96
C GLN A 69 -7.82 12.10 10.85
N VAL A 70 -6.91 12.92 10.37
CA VAL A 70 -5.47 12.69 10.36
C VAL A 70 -4.99 12.49 11.79
N ALA A 71 -4.42 11.32 12.09
CA ALA A 71 -3.77 11.08 13.37
C ALA A 71 -2.41 11.81 13.37
N ALA A 72 -2.26 12.75 14.31
CA ALA A 72 -1.01 13.49 14.54
C ALA A 72 0.11 12.60 15.10
#